data_AF-A0A562IAF3-F1
#
_entry.id   AF-A0A562IAF3-F1
#
_cell.length_a   1.000
_cell.length_b   1.000
_cell.length_c   1.000
_cell.angle_alpha   90.00
_cell.angle_beta   90.00
_cell.angle_gamma   90.00
#
_symmetry.space_group_name_H-M   'P 1'
#
loop_
_entity.id
_entity.type
_entity.pdbx_description
1 polymer ?
#
loop_
_entity_poly.entity_id
_entity_poly.type
_entity_poly.pdbx_seq_one_letter_code
_entity_poly.pdbx_strand_id
1 'polypeptide(L)'
;MDELRALAARLDEASATLDALARAVTATDPPHPAFGVHAPGRPGEIGRALHRRWTAATGDRAREASAAAVRLAAAASAVRSAADRYAGVDDSARLRLGRDA
;
A
#
# COMPACT_ATOMS: atom_id res chain seq x y z
N MET A 1 -5.49 4.43 -24.90
CA MET A 1 -4.88 3.46 -23.94
C MET A 1 -4.01 4.12 -22.88
N ASP A 2 -3.46 5.30 -23.15
CA ASP A 2 -2.51 5.95 -22.25
C ASP A 2 -3.11 6.37 -20.91
N GLU A 3 -4.39 6.73 -20.86
CA GLU A 3 -5.08 7.02 -19.59
C GLU A 3 -5.15 5.82 -18.65
N LEU A 4 -5.42 4.62 -19.16
CA LEU A 4 -5.41 3.39 -18.34
C LEU A 4 -3.99 3.06 -17.86
N ARG A 5 -2.98 3.27 -18.70
CA ARG A 5 -1.57 3.07 -18.31
C ARG A 5 -1.15 4.09 -17.25
N ALA A 6 -1.55 5.34 -17.38
CA ALA A 6 -1.30 6.40 -16.40
C ALA A 6 -2.01 6.11 -15.07
N LEU A 7 -3.25 5.62 -15.11
CA LEU A 7 -3.97 5.20 -13.91
C LEU A 7 -3.25 4.04 -13.21
N ALA A 8 -2.83 3.02 -13.95
CA ALA A 8 -2.08 1.91 -13.38
C ALA A 8 -0.77 2.36 -12.71
N ALA A 9 -0.03 3.27 -13.34
CA ALA A 9 1.19 3.83 -12.76
C ALA A 9 0.92 4.59 -11.44
N ARG A 10 -0.15 5.39 -11.38
CA ARG A 10 -0.55 6.09 -10.15
C ARG A 10 -0.96 5.13 -9.04
N LEU A 11 -1.60 4.01 -9.38
CA LEU A 11 -1.96 2.97 -8.41
C LEU A 11 -0.72 2.26 -7.86
N ASP A 12 0.28 1.96 -8.70
CA ASP A 12 1.56 1.39 -8.25
C ASP A 12 2.32 2.38 -7.35
N GLU A 13 2.35 3.66 -7.69
CA GLU A 13 2.98 4.70 -6.87
C GLU A 13 2.31 4.82 -5.49
N ALA A 14 0.97 4.82 -5.47
CA ALA A 14 0.21 4.82 -4.22
C ALA A 14 0.46 3.54 -3.40
N SER A 15 0.54 2.37 -4.05
CA SER A 15 0.91 1.10 -3.41
C SER A 15 2.30 1.20 -2.76
N ALA A 16 3.31 1.65 -3.51
CA ALA A 16 4.67 1.80 -3.03
C ALA A 16 4.77 2.78 -1.85
N THR A 17 3.99 3.86 -1.90
CA THR A 17 3.89 4.85 -0.81
C THR A 17 3.32 4.21 0.46
N LEU A 18 2.24 3.43 0.36
CA LEU A 18 1.64 2.75 1.51
C LEU A 18 2.57 1.69 2.11
N ASP A 19 3.29 0.92 1.29
CA ASP A 19 4.29 -0.04 1.76
C ASP A 19 5.49 0.63 2.43
N ALA A 20 5.90 1.81 1.96
CA ALA A 20 6.92 2.60 2.61
C ALA A 20 6.43 3.12 3.98
N LEU A 21 5.20 3.64 4.05
CA LEU A 21 4.59 4.12 5.29
C LEU A 21 4.41 2.99 6.32
N ALA A 22 3.98 1.79 5.88
CA ALA A 22 3.83 0.63 6.75
C ALA A 22 5.14 0.28 7.47
N ARG A 23 6.26 0.32 6.74
CA ARG A 23 7.61 0.08 7.29
C ARG A 23 8.08 1.24 8.17
N ALA A 24 7.87 2.48 7.72
CA ALA A 24 8.31 3.67 8.44
C ALA A 24 7.66 3.78 9.82
N VAL A 25 6.35 3.57 9.92
CA VAL A 25 5.59 3.64 11.19
C VAL A 25 6.22 2.74 12.26
N THR A 26 6.54 1.50 11.91
CA THR A 26 7.16 0.56 12.85
C THR A 26 8.63 0.87 13.15
N ALA A 27 9.35 1.48 12.21
CA ALA A 27 10.76 1.83 12.38
C ALA A 27 10.96 3.08 13.27
N THR A 28 9.98 3.97 13.29
CA THR A 28 9.99 5.20 14.10
C THR A 28 9.32 5.05 15.47
N ASP A 29 8.96 3.83 15.87
CA ASP A 29 8.30 3.60 17.15
C ASP A 29 9.18 4.05 18.33
N PRO A 30 8.65 4.81 19.31
CA PRO A 30 9.43 5.25 20.46
C PRO A 30 9.95 4.04 21.25
N PRO A 31 11.20 4.09 21.74
CA PRO A 31 11.75 2.98 22.51
C PRO A 31 10.99 2.82 23.84
N HIS A 32 10.92 1.58 24.35
CA HIS A 32 10.20 1.21 25.58
C HIS A 32 10.40 2.20 26.76
N PRO A 33 11.63 2.70 27.06
CA PRO A 33 11.85 3.66 28.14
C PRO A 33 11.10 5.00 27.99
N ALA A 34 10.78 5.43 26.77
CA ALA A 34 10.05 6.67 26.50
C ALA A 34 8.63 6.66 27.10
N PHE A 35 8.09 5.48 27.41
CA PHE A 35 6.79 5.32 28.05
C PHE A 35 6.86 5.28 29.58
N GLY A 36 8.02 5.49 30.21
CA GLY A 36 8.14 5.49 31.68
C GLY A 36 8.00 4.11 32.32
N VAL A 37 8.21 3.04 31.54
CA VAL A 37 8.07 1.62 31.91
C VAL A 37 8.93 1.15 33.09
N HIS A 38 9.99 1.90 33.40
CA HIS A 38 10.92 1.64 34.50
C HIS A 38 10.57 2.42 35.76
N ALA A 39 9.57 3.31 35.71
CA ALA A 39 9.11 4.02 36.90
C ALA A 39 8.51 3.02 37.92
N PRO A 40 8.74 3.21 39.22
CA PRO A 40 8.19 2.33 40.24
C PRO A 40 6.67 2.51 40.39
N GLY A 41 5.99 1.46 40.84
CA GLY A 41 4.56 1.48 41.15
C GLY A 41 3.65 1.75 39.95
N ARG A 42 2.54 2.45 40.22
CA ARG A 42 1.46 2.72 39.26
C ARG A 42 1.91 3.44 37.98
N PRO A 43 2.83 4.43 38.01
CA PRO A 43 3.37 5.03 36.79
C PRO A 43 4.03 4.02 35.84
N GLY A 44 4.80 3.06 36.36
CA GLY A 44 5.43 2.02 35.52
C GLY A 44 4.43 1.05 34.92
N GLU A 45 3.37 0.72 35.65
CA GLU A 45 2.26 -0.09 35.14
C GLU A 45 1.52 0.62 33.99
N ILE A 46 1.22 1.90 34.16
CA ILE A 46 0.63 2.75 33.11
C ILE A 46 1.56 2.82 31.91
N GLY A 47 2.86 3.03 32.12
CA GLY A 47 3.85 3.07 31.05
C GLY A 47 3.91 1.79 30.22
N ARG A 48 3.93 0.63 30.90
CA ARG A 48 3.89 -0.69 30.22
C ARG A 48 2.58 -0.92 29.47
N ALA A 49 1.44 -0.51 30.04
CA ALA A 49 0.14 -0.60 29.38
C ALA A 49 0.06 0.30 28.14
N LEU A 50 0.58 1.53 28.24
CA LEU A 50 0.64 2.48 27.14
C LEU A 50 1.56 1.98 26.02
N HIS A 51 2.74 1.47 26.35
CA HIS A 51 3.63 0.86 25.37
C HIS A 51 2.95 -0.30 24.63
N ARG A 52 2.31 -1.24 25.35
CA ARG A 52 1.58 -2.35 24.70
C ARG A 52 0.49 -1.86 23.76
N ARG A 53 -0.29 -0.84 24.18
CA ARG A 53 -1.34 -0.26 23.35
C ARG A 53 -0.77 0.45 22.12
N TRP A 54 0.34 1.16 22.29
CA TRP A 54 1.05 1.82 21.19
C TRP A 54 1.51 0.79 20.16
N THR A 55 2.30 -0.21 20.56
CA THR A 55 2.81 -1.25 19.66
C THR A 55 1.69 -2.03 18.95
N ALA A 56 0.59 -2.32 19.66
CA ALA A 56 -0.57 -2.96 19.05
C ALA A 56 -1.18 -2.07 17.96
N ALA A 57 -1.45 -0.80 18.28
CA ALA A 57 -2.08 0.14 17.36
C ALA A 57 -1.19 0.47 16.15
N THR A 58 0.11 0.68 16.33
CA THR A 58 1.04 0.96 15.22
C THR A 58 1.26 -0.29 14.36
N GLY A 59 1.34 -1.47 14.98
CA GLY A 59 1.39 -2.74 14.27
C GLY A 59 0.13 -3.03 13.45
N ASP A 60 -1.07 -2.79 14.02
CA ASP A 60 -2.34 -2.91 13.29
C ASP A 60 -2.37 -1.95 12.10
N ARG A 61 -2.00 -0.67 12.31
CA ARG A 61 -1.98 0.32 11.24
C ARG A 61 -0.98 -0.01 10.13
N ALA A 62 0.19 -0.58 10.47
CA ALA A 62 1.16 -1.03 9.49
C ALA A 62 0.62 -2.20 8.66
N ARG A 63 -0.07 -3.17 9.29
CA ARG A 63 -0.73 -4.27 8.58
C ARG A 63 -1.85 -3.78 7.66
N GLU A 64 -2.67 -2.84 8.13
CA GLU A 64 -3.72 -2.20 7.32
C GLU A 64 -3.13 -1.50 6.09
N ALA A 65 -2.06 -0.72 6.27
CA ALA A 65 -1.37 -0.03 5.18
C ALA A 65 -0.80 -1.02 4.14
N SER A 66 -0.16 -2.10 4.59
CA SER A 66 0.36 -3.14 3.68
C SER A 66 -0.77 -3.88 2.95
N ALA A 67 -1.87 -4.21 3.62
CA ALA A 67 -3.02 -4.82 2.97
C ALA A 67 -3.65 -3.90 1.91
N ALA A 68 -3.69 -2.59 2.16
CA ALA A 68 -4.14 -1.61 1.19
C ALA A 68 -3.18 -1.49 0.00
N ALA A 69 -1.86 -1.50 0.23
CA ALA A 69 -0.85 -1.52 -0.83
C ALA A 69 -1.05 -2.72 -1.78
N VAL A 70 -1.17 -3.94 -1.23
CA VAL A 70 -1.42 -5.16 -2.02
C VAL A 70 -2.67 -5.04 -2.90
N ARG A 71 -3.75 -4.45 -2.38
CA ARG A 71 -4.99 -4.23 -3.14
C ARG A 71 -4.78 -3.21 -4.28
N LEU A 72 -4.03 -2.15 -4.06
CA LEU A 72 -3.72 -1.16 -5.09
C LEU A 72 -2.84 -1.75 -6.19
N ALA A 73 -1.81 -2.53 -5.84
CA ALA A 73 -0.98 -3.24 -6.82
C ALA A 73 -1.79 -4.24 -7.66
N ALA A 74 -2.72 -4.97 -7.03
CA ALA A 74 -3.62 -5.87 -7.75
C ALA A 74 -4.53 -5.09 -8.73
N ALA A 75 -5.07 -3.94 -8.30
CA ALA A 75 -5.86 -3.08 -9.17
C ALA A 75 -5.04 -2.53 -10.35
N ALA A 76 -3.81 -2.07 -10.10
CA ALA A 76 -2.89 -1.60 -11.15
C ALA A 76 -2.62 -2.70 -12.20
N SER A 77 -2.38 -3.93 -11.75
CA SER A 77 -2.21 -5.11 -12.62
C SER A 77 -3.44 -5.40 -13.48
N ALA A 78 -4.63 -5.34 -12.88
CA ALA A 78 -5.89 -5.54 -13.59
C ALA A 78 -6.12 -4.45 -14.66
N VAL A 79 -5.79 -3.18 -14.34
CA VAL A 79 -5.90 -2.06 -15.28
C VAL A 79 -4.93 -2.22 -16.45
N ARG A 80 -3.67 -2.61 -16.20
CA ARG A 80 -2.70 -2.94 -17.28
C ARG A 80 -3.21 -4.04 -18.19
N SER A 81 -3.70 -5.13 -17.59
CA SER A 81 -4.25 -6.27 -18.34
C SER A 81 -5.45 -5.86 -19.19
N ALA A 82 -6.32 -4.99 -18.68
CA ALA A 82 -7.42 -4.42 -19.47
C ALA A 82 -6.87 -3.57 -20.62
N ALA A 83 -5.86 -2.73 -20.34
CA ALA A 83 -5.27 -1.88 -21.36
C ALA A 83 -4.66 -2.70 -22.52
N ASP A 84 -3.90 -3.73 -22.21
CA ASP A 84 -3.26 -4.57 -23.23
C ASP A 84 -4.30 -5.32 -24.08
N ARG A 85 -5.40 -5.77 -23.47
CA ARG A 85 -6.51 -6.40 -24.21
C ARG A 85 -7.19 -5.43 -25.18
N TYR A 86 -7.49 -4.20 -24.74
CA TYR A 86 -8.09 -3.21 -25.63
C TYR A 86 -7.16 -2.85 -26.79
N ALA A 87 -5.88 -2.62 -26.52
CA ALA A 87 -4.89 -2.36 -27.57
C ALA A 87 -4.82 -3.51 -28.60
N GLY A 88 -4.82 -4.77 -28.13
CA GLY A 88 -4.79 -5.93 -29.02
C GLY A 88 -6.05 -6.07 -29.89
N VAL A 89 -7.22 -5.70 -29.36
CA VAL A 89 -8.47 -5.66 -30.14
C VAL A 89 -8.42 -4.56 -31.20
N ASP A 90 -7.97 -3.36 -30.84
CA ASP A 90 -7.85 -2.22 -31.76
C ASP A 90 -6.87 -2.52 -32.90
N ASP A 91 -5.72 -3.11 -32.59
CA ASP A 91 -4.72 -3.50 -33.59
C ASP A 91 -5.26 -4.58 -34.54
N SER A 92 -5.99 -5.58 -34.01
CA SER A 92 -6.63 -6.61 -34.82
C SER A 92 -7.70 -6.04 -35.75
N ALA A 93 -8.48 -5.07 -35.27
CA ALA A 93 -9.49 -4.39 -36.09
C ALA A 93 -8.84 -3.57 -37.22
N ARG A 94 -7.76 -2.83 -36.91
CA ARG A 94 -7.01 -2.04 -37.89
C ARG A 94 -6.43 -2.90 -39.02
N LEU A 95 -5.87 -4.06 -38.67
CA LEU A 95 -5.34 -5.01 -39.66
C LEU A 95 -6.41 -5.58 -40.58
N ARG A 96 -7.63 -5.81 -40.09
CA ARG A 96 -8.76 -6.28 -40.91
C ARG A 96 -9.26 -5.19 -41.85
N LEU A 97 -9.50 -3.99 -41.33
CA LEU A 97 -9.99 -2.86 -42.14
C LEU A 97 -8.99 -2.44 -43.22
N GLY A 98 -7.68 -2.50 -42.94
CA GLY A 98 -6.64 -2.23 -43.94
C GLY A 98 -6.42 -3.35 -44.95
N ARG A 99 -7.02 -4.53 -44.75
CA ARG A 99 -6.99 -5.67 -45.69
C ARG A 99 -8.21 -5.68 -46.62
N ASP A 100 -9.31 -5.06 -46.18
CA ASP A 100 -10.57 -4.96 -46.93
C ASP A 100 -10.69 -3.66 -47.76
N ALA A 101 -9.65 -2.81 -47.74
CA ALA A 101 -9.53 -1.55 -48.50
C ALA A 101 -8.46 -1.66 -49.60
#